data_AF-A0A2V2EKU4-F1
#
_entry.id   AF-A0A2V2EKU4-F1
#
_cell.length_a   1.000
_cell.length_b   1.000
_cell.length_c   1.000
_cell.angle_alpha   90.00
_cell.angle_beta   90.00
_cell.angle_gamma   90.00
#
_symmetry.space_group_name_H-M   'P 1'
#
loop_
_entity.id
_entity.type
_entity.pdbx_description
1 polymer ?
#
loop_
_entity_poly.entity_id
_entity_poly.type
_entity_poly.pdbx_seq_one_letter_code
_entity_poly.pdbx_strand_id
1 'polypeptide(L)'
;KRTIKTPKMYFFDTGLISYLTRYSSPEILMNGAINGAVLENYVVSEIIKTYSNSAKDCLLHYYRDKNSNGIDLIMESDGQLHPIEIKKSINPPTQITGAFKLLDKASVPRGTGAIICLRETLSAIDSNTYIVPVWMI
;
A
#
# COMPACT_ATOMS: atom_id res chain seq x y z
N LYS A 1 -22.62 2.49 6.28
CA LYS A 1 -21.61 3.19 7.12
C LYS A 1 -20.92 4.24 6.24
N ARG A 2 -20.79 5.51 6.65
CA ARG A 2 -20.33 6.61 5.76
C ARG A 2 -18.80 6.68 5.71
N THR A 3 -18.22 6.36 4.55
CA THR A 3 -16.79 6.45 4.23
C THR A 3 -16.32 7.90 4.17
N ILE A 4 -15.11 8.19 4.66
CA ILE A 4 -14.48 9.51 4.48
C ILE A 4 -13.93 9.57 3.05
N LYS A 5 -14.40 10.52 2.25
CA LYS A 5 -13.88 10.79 0.90
C LYS A 5 -12.91 11.96 0.96
N THR A 6 -11.70 11.72 1.42
CA THR A 6 -10.61 12.71 1.31
C THR A 6 -9.68 12.25 0.21
N PRO A 7 -9.47 13.04 -0.86
CA PRO A 7 -8.54 12.66 -1.92
C PRO A 7 -7.14 12.44 -1.35
N LYS A 8 -6.52 11.30 -1.67
CA LYS A 8 -5.07 11.08 -1.51
C LYS A 8 -4.36 11.51 -2.80
N MET A 9 -3.23 12.20 -2.65
CA MET A 9 -2.37 12.62 -3.75
C MET A 9 -1.01 11.95 -3.59
N TYR A 10 -0.46 11.46 -4.70
CA TYR A 10 0.86 10.84 -4.76
C TYR A 10 1.67 11.47 -5.90
N PHE A 11 2.98 11.56 -5.71
CA PHE A 11 3.92 11.98 -6.75
C PHE A 11 4.34 10.76 -7.58
N PHE A 12 4.65 10.95 -8.86
CA PHE A 12 5.26 9.88 -9.68
C PHE A 12 6.78 9.73 -9.46
N ASP A 13 7.39 10.68 -8.75
CA ASP A 13 8.81 10.72 -8.46
C ASP A 13 9.03 11.01 -6.97
N THR A 14 9.51 10.01 -6.22
CA THR A 14 9.87 10.14 -4.80
C THR A 14 11.21 10.84 -4.58
N GLY A 15 12.06 10.93 -5.60
CA GLY A 15 13.24 11.77 -5.62
C GLY A 15 12.88 13.25 -5.54
N LEU A 16 11.84 13.69 -6.28
CA LEU A 16 11.30 15.04 -6.17
C LEU A 16 10.77 15.34 -4.75
N ILE A 17 10.05 14.40 -4.14
CA ILE A 17 9.59 14.54 -2.74
C ILE A 17 10.80 14.76 -1.83
N SER A 18 11.82 13.90 -1.96
CA SER A 18 13.03 13.95 -1.13
C SER A 18 13.78 15.27 -1.28
N TYR A 19 13.91 15.76 -2.52
CA TYR A 19 14.51 17.06 -2.83
C TYR A 19 13.74 18.22 -2.18
N LEU A 20 12.43 18.32 -2.40
CA LEU A 20 11.60 19.41 -1.88
C LEU A 20 11.52 19.43 -0.35
N THR A 21 11.60 18.26 0.27
CA THR A 21 11.56 18.11 1.73
C THR A 21 12.95 18.11 2.38
N ARG A 22 14.01 18.33 1.60
CA ARG A 22 15.42 18.42 2.04
C ARG A 22 15.95 17.14 2.70
N TYR A 23 15.44 15.99 2.29
CA TYR A 23 15.99 14.68 2.64
C TYR A 23 17.16 14.39 1.70
N SER A 24 18.35 14.83 2.09
CA SER A 24 19.53 14.90 1.23
C SER A 24 20.32 13.59 1.07
N SER A 25 19.98 12.54 1.80
CA SER A 25 20.60 11.21 1.63
C SER A 25 19.59 10.08 1.89
N PRO A 26 19.85 8.87 1.36
CA PRO A 26 19.03 7.69 1.66
C PRO A 26 18.92 7.39 3.15
N GLU A 27 19.99 7.60 3.93
CA GLU A 27 20.02 7.36 5.37
C GLU A 27 19.12 8.35 6.11
N ILE A 28 19.15 9.62 5.72
CA ILE A 28 18.27 10.65 6.29
C ILE A 28 16.82 10.33 5.95
N LEU A 29 16.52 9.92 4.71
CA LEU A 29 15.18 9.51 4.30
C LEU A 29 14.70 8.27 5.04
N MET A 30 15.56 7.26 5.19
CA MET A 30 15.23 6.02 5.87
C MET A 30 14.88 6.25 7.35
N ASN A 31 15.49 7.25 7.99
CA ASN A 31 15.36 7.50 9.43
C ASN A 31 14.44 8.67 9.81
N GLY A 32 14.12 9.58 8.89
CA GLY A 32 13.28 10.73 9.22
C GLY A 32 11.78 10.47 9.19
N ALA A 33 11.02 11.49 9.61
CA ALA A 33 9.60 11.35 9.96
C ALA A 33 8.68 10.99 8.79
N ILE A 34 9.05 11.31 7.55
CA ILE A 34 8.20 11.07 6.37
C ILE A 34 8.47 9.74 5.68
N ASN A 35 9.39 8.91 6.21
CA ASN A 35 9.88 7.69 5.55
C ASN A 35 8.75 6.73 5.12
N GLY A 36 7.74 6.54 5.97
CA GLY A 36 6.59 5.68 5.69
C GLY A 36 5.70 6.26 4.59
N ALA A 37 5.48 7.58 4.60
CA ALA A 37 4.70 8.24 3.55
C ALA A 37 5.42 8.20 2.19
N VAL A 38 6.75 8.32 2.16
CA VAL A 38 7.54 8.20 0.94
C VAL A 38 7.53 6.76 0.42
N LEU A 39 7.62 5.75 1.31
CA LEU A 39 7.47 4.36 0.93
C LEU A 39 6.07 4.05 0.38
N GLU A 40 5.02 4.54 1.03
CA GLU A 40 3.63 4.42 0.53
C GLU A 40 3.50 5.02 -0.86
N ASN A 41 4.02 6.25 -1.04
CA ASN A 41 4.02 6.91 -2.34
C ASN A 41 4.80 6.11 -3.39
N TYR A 42 5.99 5.60 -3.06
CA TYR A 42 6.80 4.80 -3.97
C TYR A 42 5.98 3.60 -4.48
N VAL A 43 5.43 2.81 -3.56
CA VAL A 43 4.61 1.63 -3.87
C VAL A 43 3.44 1.97 -4.79
N VAL A 44 2.68 3.03 -4.46
CA VAL A 44 1.55 3.46 -5.30
C VAL A 44 2.01 3.85 -6.70
N SER A 45 3.09 4.63 -6.79
CA SER A 45 3.63 5.09 -8.07
C SER A 45 4.14 3.92 -8.92
N GLU A 46 4.82 2.93 -8.34
CA GLU A 46 5.29 1.75 -9.08
C GLU A 46 4.11 0.92 -9.58
N ILE A 47 3.10 0.64 -8.75
CA ILE A 47 1.91 -0.11 -9.18
C ILE A 47 1.24 0.60 -10.36
N ILE A 48 1.00 1.91 -10.27
CA ILE A 48 0.36 2.66 -11.35
C ILE A 48 1.21 2.63 -12.63
N LYS A 49 2.54 2.80 -12.50
CA LYS A 49 3.46 2.74 -13.65
C LYS A 49 3.46 1.35 -14.29
N THR A 50 3.48 0.27 -13.52
CA THR A 50 3.43 -1.11 -14.03
C THR A 50 2.19 -1.37 -14.88
N TYR A 51 1.01 -0.92 -14.42
CA TYR A 51 -0.23 -1.02 -15.19
C TYR A 51 -0.24 -0.13 -16.43
N SER A 52 0.17 1.14 -16.27
CA SER A 52 0.19 2.12 -17.36
C SER A 52 1.14 1.69 -18.49
N ASN A 53 2.34 1.20 -18.14
CA ASN A 53 3.32 0.67 -19.10
C ASN A 53 2.84 -0.61 -19.78
N SER A 54 1.88 -1.32 -19.18
CA SER A 54 1.23 -2.50 -19.75
C SER A 54 -0.04 -2.16 -20.54
N ALA A 55 -0.35 -0.87 -20.72
CA ALA A 55 -1.60 -0.38 -21.31
C ALA A 55 -2.87 -0.95 -20.62
N LYS A 56 -2.82 -1.10 -19.30
CA LYS A 56 -3.93 -1.57 -18.46
C LYS A 56 -4.39 -0.48 -17.51
N ASP A 57 -5.68 -0.48 -17.21
CA ASP A 57 -6.24 0.36 -16.15
C ASP A 57 -5.90 -0.21 -14.76
N CYS A 58 -5.58 0.68 -13.83
CA CYS A 58 -5.29 0.32 -12.44
C CYS A 58 -6.39 0.86 -11.53
N LEU A 59 -7.29 -0.02 -11.07
CA LEU A 59 -8.37 0.35 -10.17
C LEU A 59 -7.87 0.30 -8.72
N LEU A 60 -7.30 1.42 -8.27
CA LEU A 60 -6.81 1.59 -6.90
C LEU A 60 -7.73 2.48 -6.08
N HIS A 61 -8.02 2.02 -4.87
CA HIS A 61 -8.82 2.73 -3.88
C HIS A 61 -8.10 2.77 -2.54
N TYR A 62 -8.49 3.72 -1.69
CA TYR A 62 -8.07 3.77 -0.28
C TYR A 62 -9.32 3.72 0.58
N TYR A 63 -9.20 3.12 1.77
CA TYR A 63 -10.32 3.04 2.70
C TYR A 63 -9.91 3.54 4.08
N ARG A 64 -10.75 4.40 4.65
CA ARG A 64 -10.66 4.80 6.06
C ARG A 64 -12.04 5.07 6.61
N ASP A 65 -12.32 4.50 7.79
CA ASP A 65 -13.55 4.75 8.53
C ASP A 65 -13.36 5.82 9.61
N LYS A 66 -14.46 6.23 10.26
CA LYS A 66 -14.45 7.27 11.29
C LYS A 66 -13.70 6.89 12.57
N ASN A 67 -13.45 5.60 12.78
CA ASN A 67 -12.71 5.09 13.94
C ASN A 67 -11.22 4.95 13.60
N SER A 68 -10.76 5.61 12.54
CA SER A 68 -9.39 5.56 12.02
C SER A 68 -8.91 4.17 11.59
N ASN A 69 -9.83 3.20 11.43
CA ASN A 69 -9.48 1.93 10.79
C ASN A 69 -9.38 2.15 9.30
N GLY A 70 -8.27 1.73 8.69
CA GLY A 70 -8.04 1.91 7.27
C GLY A 70 -7.33 0.73 6.64
N ILE A 71 -7.40 0.70 5.32
CA ILE A 71 -6.59 -0.14 4.45
C ILE A 71 -5.83 0.82 3.55
N ASP A 72 -4.51 0.72 3.52
CA ASP A 72 -3.64 1.68 2.82
C ASP A 72 -4.01 1.75 1.33
N LEU A 73 -4.14 0.59 0.67
CA LEU A 73 -4.62 0.45 -0.71
C LEU A 73 -5.56 -0.75 -0.87
N ILE A 74 -6.50 -0.64 -1.81
CA ILE A 74 -7.36 -1.74 -2.27
C ILE A 74 -7.26 -1.74 -3.79
N MET A 75 -6.81 -2.85 -4.35
CA MET A 75 -6.79 -3.07 -5.80
C MET A 75 -8.03 -3.88 -6.19
N GLU A 76 -8.77 -3.38 -7.17
CA GLU A 76 -9.88 -4.11 -7.77
C GLU A 76 -9.40 -4.82 -9.03
N SER A 77 -9.44 -6.15 -9.04
CA SER A 77 -9.09 -7.00 -10.18
C SER A 77 -9.92 -8.27 -10.14
N ASP A 78 -10.27 -8.81 -11.32
CA ASP A 78 -10.94 -10.12 -11.46
C ASP A 78 -12.19 -10.28 -10.58
N GLY A 79 -12.96 -9.19 -10.42
CA GLY A 79 -14.17 -9.15 -9.60
C GLY A 79 -13.93 -9.28 -8.09
N GLN A 80 -12.71 -8.98 -7.61
CA GLN A 80 -12.31 -9.08 -6.22
C GLN A 80 -11.64 -7.80 -5.72
N LEU A 81 -11.73 -7.56 -4.41
CA LEU A 81 -11.02 -6.49 -3.71
C LEU A 81 -9.80 -7.05 -2.98
N HIS A 82 -8.60 -6.68 -3.44
CA HIS A 82 -7.32 -7.11 -2.90
C HIS A 82 -6.77 -6.04 -1.96
N PRO A 83 -6.80 -6.24 -0.63
CA PRO A 83 -6.31 -5.25 0.30
C PRO A 83 -4.79 -5.32 0.46
N ILE A 84 -4.16 -4.15 0.54
CA ILE A 84 -2.71 -4.01 0.64
C ILE A 84 -2.37 -3.06 1.79
N GLU A 85 -1.53 -3.52 2.72
CA GLU A 85 -0.87 -2.69 3.72
C GLU A 85 0.56 -2.39 3.31
N ILE A 86 1.04 -1.19 3.58
CA ILE A 86 2.43 -0.80 3.29
C ILE A 86 3.13 -0.44 4.59
N LYS A 87 4.25 -1.10 4.88
CA LYS A 87 4.98 -0.88 6.14
C LYS A 87 6.49 -0.82 5.92
N LYS A 88 7.11 0.23 6.45
CA LYS A 88 8.57 0.37 6.52
C LYS A 88 9.15 -0.50 7.64
N SER A 89 9.02 -1.81 7.50
CA SER A 89 9.55 -2.81 8.44
C SER A 89 9.99 -4.06 7.67
N ILE A 90 11.00 -4.77 8.17
CA ILE A 90 11.39 -6.10 7.68
C ILE A 90 10.40 -7.16 8.19
N ASN A 91 9.87 -6.95 9.40
CA ASN A 91 8.95 -7.84 10.09
C ASN A 91 7.71 -7.03 10.53
N PRO A 92 6.76 -6.76 9.61
CA PRO A 92 5.53 -6.06 9.96
C PRO A 92 4.69 -6.91 10.92
N PRO A 93 4.05 -6.31 11.94
CA PRO A 93 3.10 -7.02 12.79
C PRO A 93 1.95 -7.57 11.97
N THR A 94 1.63 -8.85 12.10
CA THR A 94 0.58 -9.49 11.30
C THR A 94 -0.82 -9.01 11.66
N GLN A 95 -1.02 -8.44 12.85
CA GLN A 95 -2.31 -7.95 13.33
C GLN A 95 -2.91 -6.84 12.46
N ILE A 96 -2.08 -6.14 11.67
CA ILE A 96 -2.54 -5.09 10.74
C ILE A 96 -3.50 -5.62 9.67
N THR A 97 -3.40 -6.91 9.32
CA THR A 97 -4.30 -7.57 8.36
C THR A 97 -5.71 -7.73 8.90
N GLY A 98 -5.94 -7.48 10.21
CA GLY A 98 -7.27 -7.42 10.79
C GLY A 98 -8.19 -6.41 10.09
N ALA A 99 -7.63 -5.33 9.55
CA ALA A 99 -8.36 -4.34 8.76
C ALA A 99 -8.92 -4.92 7.44
N PHE A 100 -8.32 -5.98 6.88
CA PHE A 100 -8.77 -6.59 5.63
C PHE A 100 -10.19 -7.14 5.73
N LYS A 101 -10.60 -7.60 6.91
CA LYS A 101 -11.97 -8.08 7.20
C LYS A 101 -13.04 -7.01 7.01
N LEU A 102 -12.66 -5.74 6.90
CA LEU A 102 -13.60 -4.65 6.56
C LEU A 102 -14.20 -4.84 5.16
N LEU A 103 -13.47 -5.50 4.25
CA LEU A 103 -13.94 -5.80 2.90
C LEU A 103 -14.93 -6.96 2.83
N ASP A 104 -15.00 -7.82 3.86
CA ASP A 104 -15.97 -8.93 3.91
C ASP A 104 -17.44 -8.42 3.96
N LYS A 105 -17.62 -7.12 4.22
CA LYS A 105 -18.93 -6.43 4.23
C LYS A 105 -19.24 -5.73 2.90
N ALA A 106 -18.34 -5.75 1.93
CA ALA A 106 -18.55 -5.16 0.62
C ALA A 106 -19.41 -6.08 -0.26
N SER A 107 -20.00 -5.53 -1.31
CA SER A 107 -20.73 -6.31 -2.32
C SER A 107 -19.79 -7.10 -3.24
N VAL A 108 -18.53 -6.71 -3.31
CA VAL A 108 -17.46 -7.37 -4.07
C VAL A 108 -16.66 -8.24 -3.10
N PRO A 109 -16.41 -9.53 -3.42
CA PRO A 109 -15.67 -10.42 -2.53
C PRO A 109 -14.25 -9.93 -2.28
N ARG A 110 -13.76 -10.18 -1.06
CA ARG A 110 -12.36 -9.94 -0.72
C ARG A 110 -11.47 -11.02 -1.37
N GLY A 111 -10.49 -10.57 -2.13
CA GLY A 111 -9.44 -11.42 -2.69
C GLY A 111 -8.23 -11.56 -1.77
N THR A 112 -7.13 -12.06 -2.35
CA THR A 112 -5.83 -12.17 -1.68
C THR A 112 -5.33 -10.80 -1.19
N GLY A 113 -4.90 -10.74 0.07
CA GLY A 113 -4.27 -9.56 0.66
C GLY A 113 -2.74 -9.60 0.58
N ALA A 114 -2.13 -8.44 0.73
CA ALA A 114 -0.67 -8.32 0.77
C ALA A 114 -0.21 -7.31 1.84
N ILE A 115 0.93 -7.58 2.45
CA ILE A 115 1.72 -6.59 3.16
C ILE A 115 2.98 -6.34 2.33
N ILE A 116 3.12 -5.13 1.81
CA ILE A 116 4.32 -4.70 1.10
C ILE A 116 5.29 -4.10 2.12
N CYS A 117 6.50 -4.64 2.19
CA CYS A 117 7.46 -4.23 3.21
C CYS A 117 8.93 -4.43 2.79
N LEU A 118 9.87 -4.21 3.72
CA LEU A 118 11.31 -4.29 3.48
C LEU A 118 11.89 -5.71 3.69
N ARG A 119 11.05 -6.73 3.75
CA ARG A 119 11.48 -8.13 3.90
C ARG A 119 12.25 -8.60 2.68
N GLU A 120 13.27 -9.45 2.88
CA GLU A 120 14.10 -9.97 1.79
C GLU A 120 13.42 -10.95 0.84
N THR A 121 12.47 -11.72 1.34
CA THR A 121 11.86 -12.82 0.62
C THR A 121 10.35 -12.77 0.69
N LEU A 122 9.71 -13.20 -0.39
CA LEU A 122 8.27 -13.46 -0.41
C LEU A 122 7.93 -14.52 0.64
N SER A 123 6.89 -14.27 1.40
CA SER A 123 6.37 -15.22 2.40
C SER A 123 4.86 -15.04 2.56
N ALA A 124 4.23 -15.88 3.37
CA ALA A 124 2.79 -15.83 3.62
C ALA A 124 2.51 -15.78 5.12
N ILE A 125 1.45 -15.06 5.50
CA ILE A 125 0.86 -15.12 6.84
C ILE A 125 -0.10 -16.31 6.91
N ASP A 126 -0.92 -16.45 5.89
CA ASP A 126 -1.89 -17.53 5.69
C ASP A 126 -2.13 -17.76 4.19
N SER A 127 -3.05 -18.65 3.84
CA SER A 127 -3.34 -19.00 2.44
C SER A 127 -3.91 -17.85 1.60
N ASN A 128 -4.34 -16.76 2.23
CA ASN A 128 -4.99 -15.62 1.56
C ASN A 128 -4.21 -14.31 1.74
N THR A 129 -3.06 -14.32 2.44
CA THR A 129 -2.33 -13.09 2.75
C THR A 129 -0.82 -13.28 2.64
N TYR A 130 -0.20 -12.53 1.73
CA TYR A 130 1.24 -12.58 1.49
C TYR A 130 1.98 -11.41 2.15
N ILE A 131 3.26 -11.63 2.44
CA ILE A 131 4.24 -10.57 2.75
C ILE A 131 5.15 -10.46 1.54
N VAL A 132 5.05 -9.34 0.83
CA VAL A 132 5.71 -9.09 -0.46
C VAL A 132 6.84 -8.08 -0.26
N PRO A 133 8.08 -8.41 -0.62
CA PRO A 133 9.18 -7.46 -0.69
C PRO A 133 8.88 -6.29 -1.62
N VAL A 134 9.21 -5.06 -1.20
CA VAL A 134 8.92 -3.85 -1.98
C VAL A 134 9.60 -3.81 -3.37
N TRP A 135 10.72 -4.53 -3.55
CA TRP A 135 11.42 -4.62 -4.84
C TRP A 135 10.82 -5.64 -5.81
N MET A 136 9.73 -6.31 -5.44
CA MET A 136 8.99 -7.21 -6.35
C MET A 136 7.83 -6.52 -7.09
N ILE A 137 7.66 -5.20 -6.88
CA ILE A 137 6.61 -4.38 -7.51
C ILE A 137 7.05 -3.95 -8.90
#